data_AF-A0A9Q1BX73-F1
#
_entry.id   AF-A0A9Q1BX73-F1
#
_cell.length_a   1.000
_cell.length_b   1.000
_cell.length_c   1.000
_cell.angle_alpha   90.00
_cell.angle_beta   90.00
_cell.angle_gamma   90.00
#
_symmetry.space_group_name_H-M   'P 1'
#
loop_
_entity.id
_entity.type
_entity.pdbx_description
1 polymer ?
#
loop_
_entity_poly.entity_id
_entity_poly.type
_entity_poly.pdbx_seq_one_letter_code
_entity_poly.pdbx_strand_id
1 'polypeptide(L)'
;MLTSKIKEHKITVRDALARKKRSTLTKVYDIYNVDIVHWRKSKRYRKRSPVHRPSDNSEENLKAENIDSGVFNVSGKTLSDAESKLLIKGLKFCPTPLRLDKLALQKDLDYFKRRLCLFEYFNSDKDSEKGSTDSEVPRYRNKSTWTPPAGRDSFLDSFLEAVQREVHAFQPPNYIKDNLTSEERAALTNLRTDDNIVMKPEDKGPAFVIQNKTAYIHTAKTD
;
A
#
# COMPACT_ATOMS: atom_id res chain seq x y z
N MET A 1 16.07 46.31 -39.95
CA MET A 1 16.57 44.91 -40.10
C MET A 1 17.12 44.28 -38.81
N LEU A 2 17.61 45.02 -37.81
CA LEU A 2 18.10 44.43 -36.54
C LEU A 2 16.99 43.89 -35.60
N THR A 3 15.80 44.48 -35.63
CA THR A 3 14.71 44.16 -34.67
C THR A 3 13.96 42.87 -35.00
N SER A 4 13.95 42.43 -36.26
CA SER A 4 13.37 41.14 -36.68
C SER A 4 14.25 39.96 -36.26
N LYS A 5 15.58 40.06 -36.47
CA LYS A 5 16.55 39.02 -36.07
C LYS A 5 16.54 38.75 -34.56
N ILE A 6 16.37 39.78 -33.72
CA ILE A 6 16.28 39.62 -32.26
C ILE A 6 14.97 38.95 -31.83
N LYS A 7 13.85 39.24 -32.50
CA LYS A 7 12.56 38.58 -32.23
C LYS A 7 12.59 37.11 -32.63
N GLU A 8 13.17 36.79 -33.79
CA GLU A 8 13.38 35.41 -34.24
C GLU A 8 14.25 34.63 -33.25
N HIS A 9 15.38 35.19 -32.83
CA HIS A 9 16.27 34.54 -31.85
C HIS A 9 15.57 34.28 -30.51
N LYS A 10 14.73 35.20 -30.02
CA LYS A 10 13.95 35.01 -28.79
C LYS A 10 12.86 33.94 -28.92
N ILE A 11 12.31 33.73 -30.10
CA ILE A 11 11.35 32.64 -30.37
C ILE A 11 12.10 31.31 -30.40
N THR A 12 13.25 31.25 -31.08
CA THR A 12 14.07 30.03 -31.15
C THR A 12 14.56 29.57 -29.77
N VAL A 13 14.97 30.50 -28.90
CA VAL A 13 15.39 30.18 -27.52
C VAL A 13 14.23 29.68 -26.67
N ARG A 14 13.03 30.28 -26.79
CA ARG A 14 11.83 29.80 -26.08
C ARG A 14 11.40 28.41 -26.54
N ASP A 15 11.44 28.14 -27.84
CA ASP A 15 11.10 26.83 -28.40
C ASP A 15 12.14 25.77 -28.05
N ALA A 16 13.42 26.14 -27.96
CA ALA A 16 14.47 25.25 -27.47
C ALA A 16 14.28 24.93 -25.97
N LEU A 17 13.91 25.92 -25.16
CA LEU A 17 13.62 25.74 -23.73
C LEU A 17 12.37 24.87 -23.51
N ALA A 18 11.32 25.06 -24.33
CA ALA A 18 10.10 24.25 -24.30
C ALA A 18 10.36 22.80 -24.74
N ARG A 19 11.22 22.60 -25.75
CA ARG A 19 11.67 21.26 -26.18
C ARG A 19 12.51 20.57 -25.11
N LYS A 20 13.41 21.29 -24.44
CA LYS A 20 14.23 20.75 -23.32
C LYS A 20 13.35 20.39 -22.11
N LYS A 21 12.38 21.23 -21.74
CA LYS A 21 11.38 20.95 -20.68
C LYS A 21 10.48 19.76 -21.00
N ARG A 22 10.04 19.60 -22.27
CA ARG A 22 9.30 18.40 -22.71
C ARG A 22 10.15 17.15 -22.59
N SER A 23 11.39 17.16 -23.07
CA SER A 23 12.29 16.00 -23.02
C SER A 23 12.58 15.51 -21.60
N THR A 24 12.79 16.41 -20.65
CA THR A 24 13.02 16.05 -19.24
C THR A 24 11.77 15.50 -18.57
N LEU A 25 10.59 16.08 -18.85
CA LEU A 25 9.32 15.56 -18.32
C LEU A 25 8.99 14.17 -18.89
N THR A 26 9.22 13.92 -20.18
CA THR A 26 9.00 12.59 -20.78
C THR A 26 9.90 11.53 -20.15
N LYS A 27 11.18 11.85 -19.88
CA LYS A 27 12.12 10.92 -19.22
C LYS A 27 11.72 10.58 -17.78
N VAL A 28 11.18 11.54 -17.04
CA VAL A 28 10.66 11.29 -15.68
C VAL A 28 9.40 10.40 -15.75
N TYR A 29 8.46 10.70 -16.66
CA TYR A 29 7.25 9.89 -16.85
C TYR A 29 7.54 8.45 -17.32
N ASP A 30 8.56 8.24 -18.15
CA ASP A 30 8.91 6.90 -18.64
C ASP A 30 9.49 6.00 -17.55
N ILE A 31 10.29 6.54 -16.61
CA ILE A 31 10.83 5.77 -15.49
C ILE A 31 9.71 5.30 -14.54
N TYR A 32 8.74 6.17 -14.24
CA TYR A 32 7.59 5.79 -13.38
C TYR A 32 6.63 4.79 -14.05
N ASN A 33 6.58 4.74 -15.39
CA ASN A 33 5.69 3.82 -16.11
C ASN A 33 6.22 2.38 -16.22
N VAL A 34 7.54 2.16 -16.25
CA VAL A 34 8.09 0.80 -16.38
C VAL A 34 7.76 -0.07 -15.17
N ASP A 35 7.80 0.50 -13.96
CA ASP A 35 7.52 -0.22 -12.71
C ASP A 35 6.01 -0.47 -12.50
N ILE A 36 5.16 0.48 -12.88
CA ILE A 36 3.69 0.33 -12.80
C ILE A 36 3.19 -0.73 -13.80
N VAL A 37 3.77 -0.78 -15.00
CA VAL A 37 3.40 -1.77 -16.02
C VAL A 37 3.89 -3.18 -15.67
N HIS A 38 5.07 -3.32 -15.07
CA HIS A 38 5.54 -4.63 -14.56
C HIS A 38 4.65 -5.13 -13.43
N TRP A 39 4.24 -4.27 -12.49
CA TRP A 39 3.33 -4.66 -11.42
C TRP A 39 1.97 -5.16 -11.95
N ARG A 40 1.41 -4.52 -12.99
CA ARG A 40 0.10 -4.90 -13.57
C ARG A 40 0.12 -6.20 -14.37
N LYS A 41 1.25 -6.61 -14.96
CA LYS A 41 1.34 -7.83 -15.79
C LYS A 41 1.43 -9.13 -14.97
N SER A 42 1.78 -9.05 -13.68
CA SER A 42 1.91 -10.20 -12.77
C SER A 42 0.59 -10.77 -12.22
N LYS A 43 -0.55 -10.09 -12.43
CA LYS A 43 -1.88 -10.58 -12.00
C LYS A 43 -2.67 -11.18 -13.16
N ARG A 44 -2.11 -12.18 -13.85
CA ARG A 44 -2.95 -13.10 -14.65
C ARG A 44 -3.63 -14.08 -13.70
N TYR A 45 -4.86 -13.75 -13.32
CA TYR A 45 -5.81 -14.69 -12.72
C TYR A 45 -5.94 -15.92 -13.63
N ARG A 46 -5.36 -17.06 -13.24
CA ARG A 46 -5.70 -18.36 -13.83
C ARG A 46 -7.10 -18.71 -13.32
N LYS A 47 -8.11 -18.63 -14.19
CA LYS A 47 -9.44 -19.18 -13.89
C LYS A 47 -9.26 -20.68 -13.64
N ARG A 48 -9.40 -21.12 -12.39
CA ARG A 48 -9.44 -22.55 -12.04
C ARG A 48 -10.86 -23.05 -12.26
N SER A 49 -11.01 -24.12 -13.03
CA SER A 49 -12.27 -24.84 -13.23
C SER A 49 -12.77 -25.41 -11.90
N PRO A 50 -14.10 -25.55 -11.68
CA PRO A 50 -14.63 -26.13 -10.46
C PRO A 50 -14.26 -27.62 -10.40
N VAL A 51 -13.52 -28.03 -9.37
CA VAL A 51 -13.26 -29.44 -9.08
C VAL A 51 -14.41 -29.93 -8.21
N HIS A 52 -15.21 -30.86 -8.74
CA HIS A 52 -16.26 -31.54 -7.99
C HIS A 52 -15.60 -32.50 -6.98
N ARG A 53 -15.88 -32.33 -5.69
CA ARG A 53 -15.34 -33.19 -4.63
C ARG A 53 -16.37 -34.27 -4.29
N PRO A 54 -16.00 -35.56 -4.28
CA PRO A 54 -16.88 -36.58 -3.72
C PRO A 54 -16.91 -36.45 -2.19
N SER A 55 -18.12 -36.56 -1.63
CA SER A 55 -18.38 -36.60 -0.20
C SER A 55 -17.87 -37.92 0.36
N ASP A 56 -16.96 -37.86 1.33
CA ASP A 56 -16.55 -39.03 2.10
C ASP A 56 -16.95 -38.79 3.56
N ASN A 57 -17.83 -39.66 4.06
CA ASN A 57 -18.40 -39.62 5.39
C ASN A 57 -17.49 -40.40 6.35
N SER A 58 -16.97 -39.74 7.38
CA SER A 58 -16.66 -40.38 8.67
C SER A 58 -16.66 -39.34 9.80
N GLU A 59 -17.32 -39.72 10.88
CA GLU A 59 -17.70 -38.99 12.11
C GLU A 59 -16.43 -38.57 12.91
N GLU A 60 -16.37 -37.53 13.75
CA GLU A 60 -17.21 -37.20 14.92
C GLU A 60 -17.06 -35.71 15.35
N ASN A 61 -18.22 -35.07 15.55
CA ASN A 61 -18.63 -34.30 16.73
C ASN A 61 -17.75 -33.18 17.34
N LEU A 62 -17.80 -31.99 16.72
CA LEU A 62 -18.05 -30.71 17.41
C LEU A 62 -18.91 -29.86 16.45
N LYS A 63 -20.17 -29.59 16.82
CA LYS A 63 -21.08 -28.73 16.03
C LYS A 63 -20.60 -27.27 16.08
N ALA A 64 -19.54 -26.95 15.35
CA ALA A 64 -19.41 -25.61 14.80
C ALA A 64 -20.58 -25.45 13.84
N GLU A 65 -21.46 -24.48 14.08
CA GLU A 65 -22.46 -24.11 13.09
C GLU A 65 -21.70 -23.68 11.84
N ASN A 66 -21.64 -24.60 10.88
CA ASN A 66 -20.91 -24.45 9.65
C ASN A 66 -21.76 -23.52 8.78
N ILE A 67 -21.66 -22.21 9.06
CA ILE A 67 -22.14 -21.21 8.13
C ILE A 67 -21.27 -21.42 6.90
N ASP A 68 -21.89 -21.88 5.81
CA ASP A 68 -21.33 -22.37 4.53
C ASP A 68 -20.52 -21.29 3.75
N SER A 69 -19.70 -20.51 4.46
CA SER A 69 -19.39 -19.12 4.13
C SER A 69 -17.95 -18.70 4.48
N GLY A 70 -17.11 -19.65 4.89
CA GLY A 70 -15.69 -19.40 5.15
C GLY A 70 -15.43 -18.76 6.52
N VAL A 71 -16.27 -19.02 7.53
CA VAL A 71 -16.06 -18.59 8.91
C VAL A 71 -16.19 -19.78 9.85
N PHE A 72 -15.08 -20.16 10.50
CA PHE A 72 -15.00 -21.22 11.50
C PHE A 72 -14.96 -20.60 12.90
N ASN A 73 -16.11 -20.60 13.57
CA ASN A 73 -16.19 -20.11 14.93
C ASN A 73 -15.98 -21.27 15.93
N VAL A 74 -14.82 -21.29 16.58
CA VAL A 74 -14.46 -22.22 17.67
C VAL A 74 -14.42 -21.51 19.03
N SER A 75 -14.87 -20.26 19.07
CA SER A 75 -14.97 -19.47 20.30
C SER A 75 -16.31 -19.74 21.02
N GLY A 76 -16.42 -19.28 22.27
CA GLY A 76 -17.71 -19.31 22.99
C GLY A 76 -18.67 -18.17 22.60
N LYS A 77 -18.25 -17.29 21.69
CA LYS A 77 -19.02 -16.10 21.29
C LYS A 77 -20.02 -16.47 20.21
N THR A 78 -21.26 -16.03 20.38
CA THR A 78 -22.27 -16.03 19.31
C THR A 78 -22.06 -14.83 18.40
N LEU A 79 -21.96 -15.06 17.09
CA LEU A 79 -21.85 -13.97 16.11
C LEU A 79 -23.24 -13.40 15.82
N SER A 80 -23.33 -12.08 15.77
CA SER A 80 -24.51 -11.40 15.22
C SER A 80 -24.61 -11.63 13.70
N ASP A 81 -25.80 -11.39 13.16
CA ASP A 81 -26.04 -11.45 11.70
C ASP A 81 -25.14 -10.45 10.94
N ALA A 82 -24.97 -9.24 11.47
CA ALA A 82 -24.08 -8.23 10.87
C ALA A 82 -22.59 -8.64 10.91
N GLU A 83 -22.13 -9.27 12.01
CA GLU A 83 -20.78 -9.82 12.11
C GLU A 83 -20.57 -10.96 11.10
N SER A 84 -21.56 -11.84 10.97
CA SER A 84 -21.51 -12.95 10.00
C SER A 84 -21.44 -12.41 8.57
N LYS A 85 -22.34 -11.50 8.19
CA LYS A 85 -22.36 -10.86 6.86
C LYS A 85 -21.06 -10.11 6.54
N LEU A 86 -20.48 -9.45 7.53
CA LEU A 86 -19.18 -8.78 7.40
C LEU A 86 -18.06 -9.79 7.12
N LEU A 87 -17.95 -10.85 7.92
CA LEU A 87 -16.87 -11.83 7.82
C LEU A 87 -16.91 -12.62 6.51
N ILE A 88 -18.11 -12.87 5.97
CA ILE A 88 -18.32 -13.52 4.67
C ILE A 88 -17.70 -12.74 3.51
N LYS A 89 -17.50 -11.41 3.65
CA LYS A 89 -16.80 -10.61 2.63
C LYS A 89 -15.33 -11.02 2.47
N GLY A 90 -14.73 -11.68 3.46
CA GLY A 90 -13.42 -12.30 3.40
C GLY A 90 -12.24 -11.38 3.75
N LEU A 91 -11.07 -12.00 3.97
CA LEU A 91 -9.82 -11.33 4.38
C LEU A 91 -9.29 -10.27 3.40
N LYS A 92 -9.65 -10.38 2.12
CA LYS A 92 -9.22 -9.44 1.06
C LYS A 92 -10.18 -8.26 0.90
N PHE A 93 -11.28 -8.24 1.65
CA PHE A 93 -12.19 -7.11 1.66
C PHE A 93 -11.52 -5.91 2.33
N CYS A 94 -11.55 -4.76 1.65
CA CYS A 94 -11.02 -3.51 2.18
C CYS A 94 -12.20 -2.56 2.51
N PRO A 95 -12.53 -2.36 3.78
CA PRO A 95 -13.52 -1.37 4.19
C PRO A 95 -13.13 0.02 3.69
N THR A 96 -14.10 0.78 3.18
CA THR A 96 -13.84 2.16 2.75
C THR A 96 -13.44 3.00 3.97
N PRO A 97 -12.27 3.67 3.95
CA PRO A 97 -11.89 4.56 5.04
C PRO A 97 -12.79 5.80 5.05
N LEU A 98 -13.41 6.09 6.19
CA LEU A 98 -14.29 7.25 6.35
C LEU A 98 -13.52 8.56 6.56
N ARG A 99 -12.26 8.45 6.99
CA ARG A 99 -11.40 9.60 7.30
C ARG A 99 -10.02 9.37 6.74
N LEU A 100 -9.41 10.45 6.29
CA LEU A 100 -8.01 10.47 5.89
C LEU A 100 -7.13 10.39 7.13
N ASP A 101 -6.24 9.40 7.19
CA ASP A 101 -5.20 9.32 8.21
C ASP A 101 -4.07 10.31 7.88
N LYS A 102 -4.13 11.48 8.51
CA LYS A 102 -3.13 12.55 8.31
C LYS A 102 -1.72 12.13 8.71
N LEU A 103 -1.59 11.25 9.70
CA LEU A 103 -0.29 10.80 10.21
C LEU A 103 0.35 9.81 9.24
N ALA A 104 -0.44 8.86 8.72
CA ALA A 104 0.02 7.98 7.65
C ALA A 104 0.41 8.78 6.41
N LEU A 105 -0.41 9.76 6.01
CA LEU A 105 -0.12 10.63 4.88
C LEU A 105 1.19 11.41 5.06
N GLN A 106 1.45 11.96 6.25
CA GLN A 106 2.70 12.66 6.53
C GLN A 106 3.91 11.72 6.39
N LYS A 107 3.82 10.50 6.94
CA LYS A 107 4.89 9.50 6.81
C LYS A 107 5.16 9.14 5.35
N ASP A 108 4.10 9.01 4.55
CA ASP A 108 4.22 8.72 3.12
C ASP A 108 4.88 9.89 2.36
N LEU A 109 4.54 11.14 2.70
CA LEU A 109 5.20 12.33 2.16
C LEU A 109 6.68 12.39 2.54
N ASP A 110 7.03 12.10 3.79
CA ASP A 110 8.42 12.07 4.26
C ASP A 110 9.22 10.99 3.52
N TYR A 111 8.61 9.80 3.31
CA TYR A 111 9.21 8.72 2.53
C TYR A 111 9.38 9.10 1.06
N PHE A 112 8.40 9.76 0.46
CA PHE A 112 8.49 10.30 -0.90
C PHE A 112 9.62 11.33 -1.04
N LYS A 113 9.67 12.32 -0.13
CA LYS A 113 10.72 13.33 -0.04
C LYS A 113 12.10 12.69 0.03
N ARG A 114 12.28 11.78 0.98
CA ARG A 114 13.53 11.02 1.19
C ARG A 114 13.97 10.31 -0.09
N ARG A 115 13.07 9.64 -0.80
CA ARG A 115 13.42 8.93 -2.05
C ARG A 115 13.94 9.88 -3.12
N LEU A 116 13.33 11.05 -3.25
CA LEU A 116 13.78 12.05 -4.23
C LEU A 116 15.14 12.65 -3.84
N CYS A 117 15.36 12.99 -2.57
CA CYS A 117 16.65 13.48 -2.11
C CYS A 117 17.76 12.44 -2.29
N LEU A 118 17.51 11.16 -1.97
CA LEU A 118 18.49 10.09 -2.19
C LEU A 118 18.79 9.92 -3.69
N PHE A 119 17.76 10.00 -4.53
CA PHE A 119 17.94 9.92 -5.98
C PHE A 119 18.81 11.07 -6.50
N GLU A 120 18.53 12.31 -6.10
CA GLU A 120 19.34 13.48 -6.45
C GLU A 120 20.79 13.30 -5.98
N TYR A 121 20.99 12.94 -4.70
CA TYR A 121 22.31 12.82 -4.08
C TYR A 121 23.22 11.79 -4.75
N PHE A 122 22.70 10.61 -5.08
CA PHE A 122 23.51 9.54 -5.68
C PHE A 122 23.60 9.62 -7.21
N ASN A 123 22.80 10.45 -7.87
CA ASN A 123 22.84 10.62 -9.33
C ASN A 123 23.46 11.95 -9.78
N SER A 124 23.88 12.82 -8.87
CA SER A 124 24.56 14.09 -9.19
C SER A 124 26.00 13.87 -9.67
N ASP A 125 26.67 12.80 -9.21
CA ASP A 125 28.10 12.52 -9.47
C ASP A 125 28.31 11.38 -10.49
N LYS A 126 27.79 11.53 -11.71
CA LYS A 126 27.98 10.51 -12.77
C LYS A 126 29.41 10.44 -13.36
N ASP A 127 30.31 11.31 -12.91
CA ASP A 127 31.69 11.41 -13.43
C ASP A 127 32.76 10.91 -12.43
N SER A 128 32.40 10.41 -11.26
CA SER A 128 33.35 9.83 -10.30
C SER A 128 33.54 8.34 -10.57
N GLU A 129 34.76 7.95 -10.92
CA GLU A 129 35.19 6.58 -11.17
C GLU A 129 34.63 5.56 -10.16
N LYS A 130 34.18 4.42 -10.70
CA LYS A 130 33.82 3.22 -9.94
C LYS A 130 35.04 2.63 -9.23
N GLY A 131 35.35 3.14 -8.04
CA GLY A 131 36.20 2.46 -7.06
C GLY A 131 35.40 1.44 -6.27
N SER A 132 35.17 0.24 -6.82
CA SER A 132 34.52 -0.86 -6.10
C SER A 132 35.57 -1.66 -5.34
N THR A 133 35.83 -1.31 -4.08
CA THR A 133 36.48 -2.24 -3.15
C THR A 133 35.41 -3.21 -2.66
N ASP A 134 35.46 -4.44 -3.14
CA ASP A 134 34.58 -5.55 -2.77
C ASP A 134 34.82 -5.92 -1.30
N SER A 135 34.18 -5.18 -0.40
CA SER A 135 34.12 -5.53 1.02
C SER A 135 32.85 -6.33 1.23
N GLU A 136 33.01 -7.56 1.74
CA GLU A 136 31.92 -8.48 2.08
C GLU A 136 30.76 -7.75 2.77
N VAL A 137 29.69 -7.49 2.03
CA VAL A 137 28.51 -6.82 2.58
C VAL A 137 27.72 -7.84 3.39
N PRO A 138 27.42 -7.57 4.68
CA PRO A 138 26.66 -8.51 5.49
C PRO A 138 25.32 -8.85 4.84
N ARG A 139 24.94 -10.14 4.84
CA ARG A 139 23.68 -10.65 4.27
C ARG A 139 22.44 -9.92 4.83
N TYR A 140 22.54 -9.39 6.05
CA TYR A 140 21.48 -8.62 6.71
C TYR A 140 22.02 -7.27 7.16
N ARG A 141 21.40 -6.20 6.66
CA ARG A 141 21.63 -4.82 7.13
C ARG A 141 20.29 -4.19 7.44
N ASN A 142 20.25 -3.43 8.53
CA ASN A 142 19.12 -2.56 8.83
C ASN A 142 18.93 -1.56 7.70
N LYS A 143 17.68 -1.24 7.36
CA LYS A 143 17.39 -0.18 6.39
C LYS A 143 17.94 1.13 6.92
N SER A 144 18.67 1.88 6.09
CA SER A 144 19.19 3.18 6.50
C SER A 144 18.06 4.17 6.71
N THR A 145 18.15 4.99 7.75
CA THR A 145 17.31 6.17 7.99
C THR A 145 17.96 7.45 7.48
N TRP A 146 19.21 7.36 7.01
CA TRP A 146 20.03 8.50 6.58
C TRP A 146 19.46 9.21 5.35
N THR A 147 19.11 10.48 5.49
CA THR A 147 18.71 11.38 4.39
C THR A 147 19.83 12.39 4.12
N PRO A 148 20.09 12.73 2.84
CA PRO A 148 20.98 13.85 2.51
C PRO A 148 20.56 15.15 3.20
N PRO A 149 21.50 16.05 3.50
CA PRO A 149 21.18 17.40 3.96
C PRO A 149 20.30 18.15 2.94
N ALA A 150 19.35 18.95 3.45
CA ALA A 150 18.54 19.83 2.61
C ALA A 150 19.37 20.97 2.01
N GLY A 151 18.87 21.63 0.97
CA GLY A 151 19.54 22.79 0.35
C GLY A 151 20.59 22.44 -0.70
N ARG A 152 20.73 21.17 -1.08
CA ARG A 152 21.63 20.73 -2.17
C ARG A 152 21.14 21.17 -3.54
N ASP A 153 19.83 21.06 -3.76
CA ASP A 153 19.16 21.49 -5.00
C ASP A 153 17.91 22.31 -4.66
N SER A 154 17.99 23.61 -4.93
CA SER A 154 16.90 24.56 -4.70
C SER A 154 15.65 24.25 -5.52
N PHE A 155 15.80 23.67 -6.72
CA PHE A 155 14.65 23.32 -7.56
C PHE A 155 13.91 22.12 -6.98
N LEU A 156 14.65 21.12 -6.51
CA LEU A 156 14.08 19.96 -5.85
C LEU A 156 13.38 20.36 -4.54
N ASP A 157 14.02 21.17 -3.71
CA ASP A 157 13.43 21.63 -2.45
C ASP A 157 12.15 22.43 -2.67
N SER A 158 12.15 23.36 -3.63
CA SER A 158 10.95 24.14 -4.00
C SER A 158 9.82 23.25 -4.52
N PHE A 159 10.14 22.24 -5.34
CA PHE A 159 9.16 21.27 -5.82
C PHE A 159 8.56 20.46 -4.65
N LEU A 160 9.41 19.94 -3.76
CA LEU A 160 8.98 19.16 -2.60
C LEU A 160 8.07 19.97 -1.68
N GLU A 161 8.43 21.24 -1.42
CA GLU A 161 7.60 22.16 -0.63
C GLU A 161 6.25 22.42 -1.30
N ALA A 162 6.24 22.66 -2.62
CA ALA A 162 5.00 22.88 -3.36
C ALA A 162 4.07 21.67 -3.30
N VAL A 163 4.59 20.45 -3.51
CA VAL A 163 3.82 19.20 -3.41
C VAL A 163 3.30 19.00 -1.99
N GLN A 164 4.15 19.20 -0.98
CA GLN A 164 3.74 19.05 0.41
C GLN A 164 2.59 20.02 0.75
N ARG A 165 2.71 21.29 0.34
CA ARG A 165 1.66 22.30 0.54
C ARG A 165 0.36 21.91 -0.17
N GLU A 166 0.42 21.45 -1.41
CA GLU A 166 -0.76 21.05 -2.18
C GLU A 166 -1.48 19.85 -1.54
N VAL A 167 -0.72 18.83 -1.11
CA VAL A 167 -1.27 17.65 -0.45
C VAL A 167 -1.88 18.00 0.91
N HIS A 168 -1.30 18.93 1.67
CA HIS A 168 -1.88 19.40 2.92
C HIS A 168 -3.11 20.29 2.73
N ALA A 169 -3.16 21.05 1.63
CA ALA A 169 -4.32 21.87 1.28
C ALA A 169 -5.48 21.02 0.72
N PHE A 170 -5.21 19.80 0.26
CA PHE A 170 -6.23 18.90 -0.26
C PHE A 170 -7.27 18.57 0.83
N GLN A 171 -8.52 18.92 0.55
CA GLN A 171 -9.66 18.53 1.37
C GLN A 171 -10.42 17.40 0.67
N PRO A 172 -10.57 16.22 1.31
CA PRO A 172 -11.36 15.15 0.73
C PRO A 172 -12.83 15.59 0.59
N PRO A 173 -13.60 14.96 -0.32
CA PRO A 173 -15.01 15.28 -0.50
C PRO A 173 -15.79 15.07 0.81
N ASN A 174 -16.82 15.89 1.03
CA ASN A 174 -17.69 15.83 2.22
C ASN A 174 -18.45 14.50 2.35
N TYR A 175 -18.58 13.73 1.26
CA TYR A 175 -19.24 12.45 1.24
C TYR A 175 -18.39 11.38 0.54
N ILE A 176 -18.22 10.26 1.22
CA ILE A 176 -17.56 9.05 0.69
C ILE A 176 -18.60 7.93 0.79
N LYS A 177 -18.87 7.26 -0.34
CA LYS A 177 -19.79 6.11 -0.36
C LYS A 177 -19.16 4.95 0.41
N ASP A 178 -19.83 4.52 1.47
CA ASP A 178 -19.41 3.37 2.25
C ASP A 178 -19.71 2.06 1.52
N ASN A 179 -18.84 1.06 1.70
CA ASN A 179 -19.03 -0.30 1.20
C ASN A 179 -19.48 -1.27 2.31
N LEU A 180 -19.76 -0.75 3.49
CA LEU A 180 -20.38 -1.43 4.63
C LEU A 180 -21.69 -0.75 5.03
N THR A 181 -22.63 -1.52 5.55
CA THR A 181 -23.79 -0.93 6.25
C THR A 181 -23.36 -0.37 7.62
N SER A 182 -24.21 0.46 8.23
CA SER A 182 -23.96 0.99 9.58
C SER A 182 -23.75 -0.15 10.60
N GLU A 183 -24.56 -1.21 10.50
CA GLU A 183 -24.48 -2.39 11.36
C GLU A 183 -23.20 -3.19 11.12
N GLU A 184 -22.81 -3.43 9.86
CA GLU A 184 -21.56 -4.11 9.54
C GLU A 184 -20.34 -3.30 10.00
N ARG A 185 -20.41 -1.97 9.99
CA ARG A 185 -19.33 -1.11 10.50
C ARG A 185 -19.25 -1.12 12.02
N ALA A 186 -20.38 -1.14 12.70
CA ALA A 186 -20.43 -1.36 14.15
C ALA A 186 -19.87 -2.75 14.50
N ALA A 187 -20.28 -3.79 13.76
CA ALA A 187 -19.75 -5.15 13.89
C ALA A 187 -18.23 -5.20 13.70
N LEU A 188 -17.69 -4.54 12.66
CA LEU A 188 -16.25 -4.46 12.43
C LEU A 188 -15.51 -3.83 13.61
N THR A 189 -16.09 -2.78 14.21
CA THR A 189 -15.53 -2.11 15.37
C THR A 189 -15.57 -3.03 16.59
N ASN A 190 -16.72 -3.65 16.87
CA ASN A 190 -16.91 -4.55 18.00
C ASN A 190 -15.95 -5.74 17.92
N LEU A 191 -15.85 -6.39 16.77
CA LEU A 191 -14.93 -7.52 16.53
C LEU A 191 -13.46 -7.11 16.71
N ARG A 192 -13.10 -5.88 16.34
CA ARG A 192 -11.73 -5.36 16.49
C ARG A 192 -11.38 -5.03 17.95
N THR A 193 -12.34 -4.55 18.73
CA THR A 193 -12.14 -4.14 20.12
C THR A 193 -12.38 -5.28 21.12
N ASP A 194 -12.92 -6.41 20.67
CA ASP A 194 -13.18 -7.57 21.52
C ASP A 194 -11.89 -8.27 21.90
N ASP A 195 -11.42 -8.01 23.12
CA ASP A 195 -10.21 -8.60 23.68
C ASP A 195 -10.37 -10.06 24.08
N ASN A 196 -11.56 -10.66 24.03
CA ASN A 196 -11.78 -12.04 24.42
C ASN A 196 -11.53 -13.03 23.28
N ILE A 197 -11.48 -12.54 22.04
CA ILE A 197 -11.37 -13.36 20.84
C ILE A 197 -10.09 -13.05 20.06
N VAL A 198 -9.64 -14.03 19.29
CA VAL A 198 -8.56 -13.92 18.32
C VAL A 198 -9.11 -14.38 16.98
N MET A 199 -8.95 -13.52 15.97
CA MET A 199 -9.30 -13.84 14.59
C MET A 199 -8.04 -14.09 13.78
N LYS A 200 -8.00 -15.21 13.08
CA LYS A 200 -6.89 -15.58 12.19
C LYS A 200 -7.38 -16.04 10.83
N PRO A 201 -6.57 -15.87 9.78
CA PRO A 201 -6.78 -16.64 8.56
C PRO A 201 -6.67 -18.13 8.88
N GLU A 202 -7.56 -18.91 8.29
CA GLU A 202 -7.43 -20.36 8.26
C GLU A 202 -6.25 -20.75 7.36
N ASP A 203 -5.48 -21.75 7.76
CA ASP A 203 -4.22 -22.13 7.09
C ASP A 203 -4.48 -22.67 5.67
N LYS A 204 -5.56 -23.42 5.49
CA LYS A 204 -5.92 -24.12 4.25
C LYS A 204 -7.09 -23.48 3.51
N GLY A 205 -7.18 -22.15 3.50
CA GLY A 205 -8.31 -21.51 2.82
C GLY A 205 -8.37 -20.00 2.94
N PRO A 206 -9.38 -19.38 2.30
CA PRO A 206 -9.66 -17.95 2.44
C PRO A 206 -10.49 -17.64 3.70
N ALA A 207 -10.68 -18.63 4.58
CA ALA A 207 -11.62 -18.58 5.70
C ALA A 207 -11.03 -17.87 6.93
N PHE A 208 -11.91 -17.48 7.85
CA PHE A 208 -11.56 -16.99 9.17
C PHE A 208 -11.71 -18.09 10.22
N VAL A 209 -10.80 -18.15 11.18
CA VAL A 209 -10.96 -18.89 12.43
C VAL A 209 -11.12 -17.88 13.56
N ILE A 210 -12.18 -18.03 14.36
CA ILE A 210 -12.44 -17.22 15.55
C ILE A 210 -12.30 -18.11 16.77
N GLN A 211 -11.39 -17.76 17.67
CA GLN A 211 -11.07 -18.55 18.87
C GLN A 211 -11.03 -17.67 20.11
N ASN A 212 -11.34 -18.23 21.28
CA ASN A 212 -11.12 -17.55 22.55
C ASN A 212 -9.61 -17.25 22.75
N LYS A 213 -9.28 -16.02 23.16
CA LYS A 213 -7.89 -15.56 23.36
C LYS A 213 -7.16 -16.36 24.43
N THR A 214 -7.85 -16.72 25.51
CA THR A 214 -7.29 -17.54 26.60
C THR A 214 -6.87 -18.92 26.10
N ALA A 215 -7.74 -19.59 25.34
CA ALA A 215 -7.44 -20.89 24.73
C ALA A 215 -6.28 -20.79 23.73
N TYR A 216 -6.28 -19.76 22.89
CA TYR A 216 -5.20 -19.52 21.92
C TYR A 216 -3.83 -19.29 22.58
N ILE A 217 -3.78 -18.52 23.68
CA ILE A 217 -2.54 -18.28 24.43
C ILE A 217 -2.06 -19.55 25.13
N HIS A 218 -2.98 -20.36 25.66
CA HIS A 218 -2.62 -21.62 26.31
C HIS A 218 -1.96 -22.58 25.32
N THR A 219 -2.58 -22.81 24.16
CA THR A 219 -2.03 -23.69 23.12
C THR A 219 -0.67 -23.19 22.62
N ALA A 220 -0.50 -21.88 22.46
CA ALA A 220 0.76 -21.30 21.98
C ALA A 220 1.93 -21.38 22.99
N LYS A 221 1.66 -21.66 24.28
CA LYS A 221 2.71 -21.83 25.31
C LYS A 221 3.14 -23.28 25.50
N THR A 222 2.32 -24.22 25.04
CA THR A 222 2.54 -25.66 25.19
C THR A 222 3.27 -26.27 23.99
N ASP A 223 3.37 -25.55 22.88
CA ASP A 223 4.17 -25.87 21.69
C ASP A 223 5.59 -25.29 21.79
#